data_AF-A0AAE3VGN0-F1
#
_entry.id   AF-A0AAE3VGN0-F1
#
_cell.length_a   1.000
_cell.length_b   1.000
_cell.length_c   1.000
_cell.angle_alpha   90.00
_cell.angle_beta   90.00
_cell.angle_gamma   90.00
#
_symmetry.space_group_name_H-M   'P 1'
#
loop_
_entity.id
_entity.type
_entity.pdbx_description
1 polymer ?
#
loop_
_entity_poly.entity_id
_entity_poly.type
_entity_poly.pdbx_seq_one_letter_code
_entity_poly.pdbx_strand_id
1 'polypeptide(L)'
;MPLKTQRIHVQTLVEMNHCVGIARRDAAYQCLVSFALKGLWQQSSQKRAHAYEFCLMLIQDALTTTEKASHMCRESKLGLWNKPVLHFLRLLLKLIQTLVALASHASVVKEEAEVLADHLDQDTYAMLSSTCHDFESNEQIVLQAFMRTLAVGQALIKGSSEKSQAIFSPDEARRYQLAFAEYTSHYTTAQNEAG
;
A
#
# COMPACT_ATOMS: atom_id res chain seq x y z
N MET A 1 10.28 16.37 35.33
CA MET A 1 9.50 15.15 34.99
C MET A 1 8.34 15.46 34.02
N PRO A 2 8.57 15.78 32.73
CA PRO A 2 7.48 16.08 31.77
C PRO A 2 7.06 14.89 30.89
N LEU A 3 7.92 13.88 30.74
CA LEU A 3 7.74 12.78 29.78
C LEU A 3 6.52 11.89 30.06
N LYS A 4 6.13 11.74 31.32
CA LYS A 4 5.03 10.84 31.73
C LYS A 4 3.66 11.44 31.36
N THR A 5 3.49 12.75 31.56
CA THR A 5 2.26 13.49 31.26
C THR A 5 2.05 13.65 29.75
N GLN A 6 3.13 13.89 29.00
CA GLN A 6 3.09 13.99 27.54
C GLN A 6 2.71 12.66 26.88
N ARG A 7 3.19 11.53 27.43
CA ARG A 7 2.85 10.18 26.95
C ARG A 7 1.37 9.85 27.18
N ILE A 8 0.80 10.26 28.31
CA ILE A 8 -0.64 10.09 28.61
C ILE A 8 -1.48 10.92 27.63
N HIS A 9 -1.11 12.18 27.38
CA HIS A 9 -1.86 13.07 26.48
C HIS A 9 -1.87 12.59 25.02
N VAL A 10 -0.72 12.12 24.51
CA VAL A 10 -0.61 11.56 23.15
C VAL A 10 -1.44 10.28 23.02
N GLN A 11 -1.44 9.43 24.05
CA GLN A 11 -2.22 8.20 24.06
C GLN A 11 -3.73 8.49 24.07
N THR A 12 -4.19 9.47 24.85
CA THR A 12 -5.59 9.93 24.85
C THR A 12 -6.03 10.51 23.51
N LEU A 13 -5.23 11.38 22.88
CA LEU A 13 -5.56 11.95 21.57
C LEU A 13 -5.65 10.90 20.46
N VAL A 14 -4.81 9.87 20.51
CA VAL A 14 -4.81 8.79 19.52
C VAL A 14 -5.97 7.82 19.76
N GLU A 15 -6.29 7.49 21.02
CA GLU A 15 -7.47 6.71 21.39
C GLU A 15 -8.76 7.40 20.94
N MET A 16 -8.85 8.72 21.16
CA MET A 16 -9.98 9.51 20.68
C MET A 16 -10.13 9.47 19.17
N ASN A 17 -9.05 9.30 18.40
CA ASN A 17 -9.04 9.38 16.94
C ASN A 17 -8.90 8.03 16.21
N HIS A 18 -9.12 6.90 16.89
CA HIS A 18 -9.02 5.58 16.25
C HIS A 18 -9.99 5.43 15.07
N CYS A 19 -11.20 6.00 15.17
CA CYS A 19 -12.19 6.01 14.08
C CYS A 19 -11.65 6.73 12.82
N VAL A 20 -10.91 7.83 12.98
CA VAL A 20 -10.24 8.55 11.89
C VAL A 20 -9.13 7.70 11.27
N GLY A 21 -8.38 6.96 12.09
CA GLY A 21 -7.34 6.04 11.61
C GLY A 21 -7.92 4.90 10.76
N ILE A 22 -9.06 4.34 11.17
CA ILE A 22 -9.78 3.30 10.42
C ILE A 22 -10.31 3.89 9.10
N ALA A 23 -10.91 5.08 9.13
CA ALA A 23 -11.36 5.77 7.93
C ALA A 23 -10.22 5.99 6.90
N ARG A 24 -9.05 6.42 7.37
CA ARG A 24 -7.86 6.63 6.52
C ARG A 24 -7.39 5.33 5.87
N ARG A 25 -7.29 4.26 6.65
CA ARG A 25 -6.96 2.91 6.14
C ARG A 25 -7.94 2.46 5.07
N ASP A 26 -9.23 2.59 5.33
CA ASP A 26 -10.29 2.12 4.44
C ASP A 26 -10.27 2.92 3.12
N ALA A 27 -10.10 4.24 3.20
CA ALA A 27 -9.98 5.11 2.03
C ALA A 27 -8.72 4.79 1.20
N ALA A 28 -7.56 4.61 1.86
CA ALA A 28 -6.31 4.26 1.17
C ALA A 28 -6.44 2.91 0.45
N TYR A 29 -7.04 1.92 1.12
CA TYR A 29 -7.25 0.61 0.54
C TYR A 29 -8.27 0.62 -0.61
N GLN A 30 -9.36 1.37 -0.49
CA GLN A 30 -10.32 1.54 -1.58
C GLN A 30 -9.67 2.20 -2.80
N CYS A 31 -8.90 3.25 -2.58
CA CYS A 31 -8.14 3.90 -3.66
C CYS A 31 -7.18 2.91 -4.32
N LEU A 32 -6.42 2.14 -3.53
CA LEU A 32 -5.47 1.13 -4.01
C LEU A 32 -6.14 0.10 -4.91
N VAL A 33 -7.26 -0.47 -4.47
CA VAL A 33 -8.02 -1.45 -5.26
C VAL A 33 -8.53 -0.82 -6.55
N SER A 34 -9.12 0.38 -6.48
CA SER A 34 -9.65 1.07 -7.65
C SER A 34 -8.55 1.40 -8.67
N PHE A 35 -7.36 1.78 -8.21
CA PHE A 35 -6.22 2.09 -9.06
C PHE A 35 -5.63 0.83 -9.68
N ALA A 36 -5.40 -0.22 -8.89
CA ALA A 36 -4.83 -1.48 -9.37
C ALA A 36 -5.70 -2.16 -10.44
N LEU A 37 -7.04 -2.07 -10.31
CA LEU A 37 -8.00 -2.62 -11.27
C LEU A 37 -8.02 -1.90 -12.63
N LYS A 38 -7.47 -0.69 -12.74
CA LYS A 38 -7.35 0.03 -14.02
C LYS A 38 -6.30 -0.58 -14.96
N GLY A 39 -5.47 -1.51 -14.47
CA GLY A 39 -4.53 -2.27 -15.30
C GLY A 39 -3.07 -1.83 -15.14
N LEU A 40 -2.43 -2.24 -14.03
CA LEU A 40 -1.03 -1.91 -13.75
C LEU A 40 -0.05 -2.43 -14.82
N TRP A 41 -0.31 -3.61 -15.39
CA TRP A 41 0.60 -4.25 -16.36
C TRP A 41 0.60 -3.58 -17.75
N GLN A 42 -0.47 -2.87 -18.10
CA GLN A 42 -0.70 -2.36 -19.47
C GLN A 42 0.18 -1.15 -19.82
N GLN A 43 1.01 -0.71 -18.88
CA GLN A 43 1.88 0.45 -18.99
C GLN A 43 3.31 0.05 -19.41
N SER A 44 4.09 1.01 -19.92
CA SER A 44 5.54 0.83 -20.13
C SER A 44 6.26 0.57 -18.80
N SER A 45 7.44 -0.06 -18.81
CA SER A 45 8.22 -0.39 -17.59
C SER A 45 8.40 0.81 -16.66
N GLN A 46 8.78 1.96 -17.21
CA GLN A 46 8.96 3.19 -16.44
C GLN A 46 7.66 3.68 -15.79
N LYS A 47 6.53 3.59 -16.51
CA LYS A 47 5.20 3.95 -15.98
C LYS A 47 4.71 2.92 -14.95
N ARG A 48 5.05 1.64 -15.10
CA ARG A 48 4.75 0.60 -14.10
C ARG A 48 5.44 0.89 -12.78
N ALA A 49 6.72 1.27 -12.80
CA ALA A 49 7.46 1.64 -11.59
C ALA A 49 6.76 2.77 -10.81
N HIS A 50 6.40 3.87 -11.49
CA HIS A 50 5.67 4.98 -10.87
C HIS A 50 4.29 4.55 -10.33
N ALA A 51 3.55 3.72 -11.09
CA ALA A 51 2.28 3.19 -10.62
C ALA A 51 2.44 2.31 -9.37
N TYR A 52 3.51 1.51 -9.28
CA TYR A 52 3.80 0.71 -8.10
C TYR A 52 4.23 1.56 -6.91
N GLU A 53 4.94 2.66 -7.12
CA GLU A 53 5.28 3.63 -6.07
C GLU A 53 4.04 4.30 -5.47
N PHE A 54 3.07 4.66 -6.31
CA PHE A 54 1.78 5.16 -5.82
C PHE A 54 1.04 4.10 -4.98
N CYS A 55 0.99 2.85 -5.45
CA CYS A 55 0.46 1.73 -4.67
C CYS A 55 1.19 1.56 -3.32
N LEU A 56 2.52 1.66 -3.33
CA LEU A 56 3.38 1.55 -2.16
C LEU A 56 3.04 2.63 -1.12
N MET A 57 2.85 3.88 -1.55
CA MET A 57 2.44 4.99 -0.67
C MET A 57 1.10 4.68 0.02
N LEU A 58 0.08 4.23 -0.73
CA LEU A 58 -1.22 3.88 -0.16
C LEU A 58 -1.12 2.73 0.84
N ILE A 59 -0.33 1.70 0.54
CA ILE A 59 -0.11 0.54 1.42
C ILE A 59 0.62 0.95 2.69
N GLN A 60 1.68 1.76 2.59
CA GLN A 60 2.42 2.27 3.74
C GLN A 60 1.52 3.10 4.66
N ASP A 61 0.63 3.91 4.09
CA ASP A 61 -0.27 4.74 4.87
C ASP A 61 -1.34 3.90 5.60
N ALA A 62 -1.95 2.94 4.90
CA ALA A 62 -2.86 1.97 5.49
C ALA A 62 -2.18 1.14 6.60
N LEU A 63 -0.93 0.73 6.40
CA LEU A 63 -0.15 -0.03 7.39
C LEU A 63 0.15 0.83 8.63
N THR A 64 0.71 2.02 8.42
CA THR A 64 1.10 2.93 9.51
C THR A 64 -0.07 3.31 10.40
N THR A 65 -1.22 3.59 9.80
CA THR A 65 -2.45 3.93 10.53
C THR A 65 -2.99 2.73 11.32
N THR A 66 -2.98 1.54 10.71
CA THR A 66 -3.40 0.30 11.38
C THR A 66 -2.46 -0.06 12.54
N GLU A 67 -1.15 0.10 12.38
CA GLU A 67 -0.16 -0.19 13.42
C GLU A 67 -0.34 0.73 14.62
N LYS A 68 -0.50 2.04 14.38
CA LYS A 68 -0.81 3.01 15.43
C LYS A 68 -2.07 2.61 16.20
N ALA A 69 -3.15 2.25 15.51
CA ALA A 69 -4.39 1.79 16.16
C ALA A 69 -4.17 0.49 16.96
N SER A 70 -3.47 -0.49 16.40
CA SER A 70 -3.19 -1.78 17.05
C SER A 70 -2.31 -1.67 18.30
N HIS A 71 -1.29 -0.83 18.27
CA HIS A 71 -0.36 -0.67 19.40
C HIS A 71 -1.04 -0.09 20.64
N MET A 72 -1.99 0.83 20.45
CA MET A 72 -2.72 1.48 21.54
C MET A 72 -3.83 0.59 22.09
N CYS A 73 -4.47 -0.20 21.22
CA CYS A 73 -5.61 -1.04 21.54
C CYS A 73 -5.22 -2.52 21.75
N ARG A 74 -3.96 -2.84 22.07
CA ARG A 74 -3.34 -4.18 21.94
C ARG A 74 -4.13 -5.33 22.56
N GLU A 75 -4.77 -5.09 23.70
CA GLU A 75 -5.56 -6.09 24.44
C GLU A 75 -7.07 -5.94 24.26
N SER A 76 -7.51 -4.86 23.61
CA SER A 76 -8.92 -4.63 23.30
C SER A 76 -9.34 -5.38 22.02
N LYS A 77 -10.66 -5.48 21.81
CA LYS A 77 -11.26 -6.06 20.60
C LYS A 77 -10.69 -5.42 19.31
N LEU A 78 -10.49 -4.10 19.30
CA LEU A 78 -9.91 -3.35 18.18
C LEU A 78 -8.49 -3.84 17.82
N GLY A 79 -7.63 -4.02 18.82
CA GLY A 79 -6.27 -4.52 18.59
C GLY A 79 -6.24 -5.93 18.04
N LEU A 80 -7.15 -6.80 18.52
CA LEU A 80 -7.29 -8.18 18.02
C LEU A 80 -7.78 -8.24 16.58
N TRP A 81 -8.76 -7.41 16.21
CA TRP A 81 -9.30 -7.38 14.84
C TRP A 81 -8.32 -6.82 13.82
N ASN A 82 -7.40 -5.97 14.24
CA ASN A 82 -6.39 -5.41 13.36
C ASN A 82 -5.20 -6.34 13.11
N LYS A 83 -4.95 -7.38 13.94
CA LYS A 83 -3.80 -8.28 13.76
C LYS A 83 -3.77 -8.97 12.38
N PRO A 84 -4.87 -9.57 11.89
CA PRO A 84 -4.88 -10.16 10.55
C PRO A 84 -4.72 -9.10 9.46
N VAL A 85 -5.32 -7.92 9.64
CA VAL A 85 -5.18 -6.78 8.72
C VAL A 85 -3.72 -6.35 8.59
N LEU A 86 -3.00 -6.24 9.71
CA LEU A 86 -1.57 -5.93 9.71
C LEU A 86 -0.74 -6.97 8.97
N HIS A 87 -1.01 -8.26 9.20
CA HIS A 87 -0.31 -9.33 8.51
C HIS A 87 -0.53 -9.24 6.99
N PHE A 88 -1.78 -9.03 6.59
CA PHE A 88 -2.17 -8.82 5.20
C PHE A 88 -1.48 -7.59 4.57
N LEU A 89 -1.52 -6.43 5.22
CA LEU A 89 -0.89 -5.20 4.71
C LEU A 89 0.63 -5.33 4.59
N ARG A 90 1.28 -6.07 5.51
CA ARG A 90 2.72 -6.38 5.42
C ARG A 90 3.06 -7.28 4.24
N LEU A 91 2.20 -8.26 3.93
CA LEU A 91 2.37 -9.09 2.75
C LEU A 91 2.25 -8.25 1.47
N LEU A 92 1.22 -7.39 1.37
CA LEU A 92 1.09 -6.44 0.25
C LEU A 92 2.30 -5.53 0.13
N LEU A 93 2.81 -5.00 1.25
CA LEU A 93 3.99 -4.14 1.27
C LEU A 93 5.20 -4.85 0.67
N LYS A 94 5.42 -6.13 0.99
CA LYS A 94 6.53 -6.90 0.42
C LYS A 94 6.36 -7.13 -1.07
N LEU A 95 5.16 -7.52 -1.50
CA LEU A 95 4.88 -7.74 -2.92
C LEU A 95 5.08 -6.46 -3.74
N ILE A 96 4.56 -5.31 -3.28
CA ILE A 96 4.69 -4.06 -4.02
C ILE A 96 6.14 -3.53 -4.04
N GLN A 97 6.90 -3.70 -2.95
CA GLN A 97 8.32 -3.36 -2.92
C GLN A 97 9.11 -4.20 -3.93
N THR A 98 8.79 -5.50 -4.05
CA THR A 98 9.39 -6.37 -5.07
C THR A 98 9.02 -5.91 -6.48
N LEU A 99 7.77 -5.50 -6.73
CA LEU A 99 7.34 -4.95 -8.02
C LEU A 99 8.09 -3.67 -8.40
N VAL A 100 8.22 -2.72 -7.46
CA VAL A 100 9.02 -1.50 -7.67
C VAL A 100 10.45 -1.86 -8.04
N ALA A 101 11.09 -2.76 -7.28
CA ALA A 101 12.46 -3.16 -7.54
C ALA A 101 12.65 -3.81 -8.92
N LEU A 102 11.75 -4.74 -9.30
CA LEU A 102 11.80 -5.41 -10.60
C LEU A 102 11.57 -4.45 -11.76
N ALA A 103 10.55 -3.58 -11.68
CA ALA A 103 10.24 -2.63 -12.74
C ALA A 103 11.34 -1.57 -12.93
N SER A 104 11.86 -1.04 -11.82
CA SER A 104 12.96 -0.06 -11.87
C SER A 104 14.23 -0.69 -12.43
N HIS A 105 14.59 -1.90 -12.00
CA HIS A 105 15.78 -2.59 -12.50
C HIS A 105 15.63 -3.00 -13.98
N ALA A 106 14.44 -3.43 -14.41
CA ALA A 106 14.18 -3.71 -15.82
C ALA A 106 14.29 -2.44 -16.69
N SER A 107 13.84 -1.29 -16.19
CA SER A 107 14.00 0.01 -16.89
C SER A 107 15.47 0.40 -17.04
N VAL A 108 16.24 0.34 -15.94
CA VAL A 108 17.67 0.69 -15.94
C VAL A 108 18.44 -0.21 -16.89
N VAL A 109 18.21 -1.54 -16.85
CA VAL A 109 18.91 -2.47 -17.75
C VAL A 109 18.57 -2.21 -19.21
N LYS A 110 17.33 -1.84 -19.55
CA LYS A 110 16.95 -1.48 -20.93
C LYS A 110 17.65 -0.20 -21.38
N GLU A 111 17.65 0.84 -20.55
CA GLU A 111 18.31 2.11 -20.84
C GLU A 111 19.83 1.94 -20.98
N GLU A 112 20.47 1.21 -20.06
CA GLU A 112 21.91 0.96 -20.09
C GLU A 112 22.31 0.04 -21.27
N ALA A 113 21.52 -0.99 -21.57
CA ALA A 113 21.79 -1.88 -22.70
C ALA A 113 21.70 -1.16 -24.04
N GLU A 114 20.78 -0.19 -24.20
CA GLU A 114 20.69 0.64 -25.41
C GLU A 114 21.91 1.57 -25.55
N VAL A 115 22.36 2.20 -24.46
CA VAL A 115 23.53 3.10 -24.48
C VAL A 115 24.83 2.33 -24.71
N LEU A 116 24.93 1.12 -24.16
CA LEU A 116 26.13 0.29 -24.19
C LEU A 116 26.13 -0.70 -25.36
N ALA A 117 25.06 -0.76 -26.18
CA ALA A 117 24.95 -1.71 -27.29
C ALA A 117 26.16 -1.66 -28.26
N ASP A 118 26.70 -0.47 -28.50
CA ASP A 118 27.87 -0.26 -29.37
C ASP A 118 29.21 -0.57 -28.68
N HIS A 119 29.21 -0.74 -27.36
CA HIS A 119 30.41 -0.89 -26.52
C HIS A 119 30.52 -2.27 -25.86
N LEU A 120 29.44 -3.03 -25.85
CA LEU A 120 29.38 -4.40 -25.33
C LEU A 120 29.60 -5.40 -26.47
N ASP A 121 30.26 -6.50 -26.16
CA ASP A 121 30.27 -7.66 -27.06
C ASP A 121 28.87 -8.29 -27.12
N GLN A 122 28.61 -9.05 -28.20
CA GLN A 122 27.29 -9.64 -28.46
C GLN A 122 26.85 -10.61 -27.35
N ASP A 123 27.77 -11.33 -26.71
CA ASP A 123 27.43 -12.31 -25.68
C ASP A 123 26.99 -11.59 -24.39
N THR A 124 27.67 -10.52 -24.01
CA THR A 124 27.30 -9.69 -22.86
C THR A 124 25.96 -8.99 -23.07
N TYR A 125 25.72 -8.44 -24.26
CA TYR A 125 24.42 -7.85 -24.60
C TYR A 125 23.29 -8.88 -24.55
N ALA A 126 23.50 -10.07 -25.11
CA ALA A 126 22.51 -11.15 -25.08
C ALA A 126 22.20 -11.61 -23.64
N MET A 127 23.20 -11.73 -22.77
CA MET A 127 22.99 -12.03 -21.35
C MET A 127 22.17 -10.95 -20.64
N LEU A 128 22.47 -9.67 -20.86
CA LEU A 128 21.71 -8.55 -20.28
C LEU A 128 20.25 -8.55 -20.74
N SER A 129 20.01 -8.75 -22.05
CA SER A 129 18.67 -8.83 -22.60
C SER A 129 17.88 -10.02 -22.05
N SER A 130 18.52 -11.20 -21.93
CA SER A 130 17.88 -12.38 -21.32
C SER A 130 17.53 -12.14 -19.86
N THR A 131 18.44 -11.55 -19.08
CA THR A 131 18.21 -11.21 -17.67
C THR A 131 17.05 -10.22 -17.51
N CYS A 132 16.95 -9.25 -18.42
CA CYS A 132 15.83 -8.30 -18.44
C CYS A 132 14.48 -9.01 -18.67
N HIS A 133 14.43 -9.97 -19.59
CA HIS A 133 13.23 -10.78 -19.84
C HIS A 133 12.82 -11.59 -18.60
N ASP A 134 13.80 -12.16 -17.88
CA ASP A 134 13.54 -12.87 -16.62
C ASP A 134 12.97 -11.95 -15.55
N PHE A 135 13.44 -10.69 -15.45
CA PHE A 135 12.87 -9.72 -14.53
C PHE A 135 11.42 -9.38 -14.88
N GLU A 136 11.08 -9.17 -16.15
CA GLU A 136 9.71 -8.88 -16.56
C GLU A 136 8.77 -10.07 -16.33
N SER A 137 9.25 -11.29 -16.59
CA SER A 137 8.50 -12.52 -16.28
C SER A 137 8.20 -12.64 -14.79
N ASN A 138 9.22 -12.42 -13.94
CA ASN A 138 9.06 -12.41 -12.49
C ASN A 138 8.15 -11.26 -12.03
N GLU A 139 8.24 -10.08 -12.63
CA GLU A 139 7.36 -8.94 -12.34
C GLU A 139 5.90 -9.33 -12.56
N GLN A 140 5.59 -10.01 -13.67
CA GLN A 140 4.24 -10.47 -13.98
C GLN A 140 3.72 -11.49 -12.96
N ILE A 141 4.56 -12.44 -12.54
CA ILE A 141 4.20 -13.45 -11.52
C ILE A 141 3.90 -12.76 -10.18
N VAL A 142 4.76 -11.84 -9.75
CA VAL A 142 4.57 -11.10 -8.50
C VAL A 142 3.33 -10.21 -8.59
N LEU A 143 3.05 -9.61 -9.74
CA LEU A 143 1.86 -8.79 -9.95
C LEU A 143 0.59 -9.63 -9.84
N GLN A 144 0.56 -10.84 -10.40
CA GLN A 144 -0.57 -11.75 -10.22
C GLN A 144 -0.78 -12.12 -8.74
N ALA A 145 0.32 -12.40 -8.02
CA ALA A 145 0.24 -12.65 -6.58
C ALA A 145 -0.31 -11.43 -5.83
N PHE A 146 0.19 -10.23 -6.14
CA PHE A 146 -0.29 -8.96 -5.59
C PHE A 146 -1.79 -8.75 -5.83
N MET A 147 -2.26 -8.92 -7.06
CA MET A 147 -3.68 -8.76 -7.41
C MET A 147 -4.58 -9.79 -6.71
N ARG A 148 -4.13 -11.05 -6.60
CA ARG A 148 -4.85 -12.09 -5.84
C ARG A 148 -4.90 -11.75 -4.35
N THR A 149 -3.79 -11.32 -3.77
CA THR A 149 -3.72 -10.89 -2.38
C THR A 149 -4.65 -9.70 -2.14
N LEU A 150 -4.66 -8.70 -3.03
CA LEU A 150 -5.61 -7.59 -2.98
C LEU A 150 -7.06 -8.09 -2.94
N ALA A 151 -7.47 -8.98 -3.84
CA ALA A 151 -8.84 -9.49 -3.86
C ALA A 151 -9.25 -10.19 -2.55
N VAL A 152 -8.38 -11.05 -2.00
CA VAL A 152 -8.62 -11.73 -0.72
C VAL A 152 -8.69 -10.74 0.44
N GLY A 153 -7.84 -9.72 0.41
CA GLY A 153 -7.78 -8.67 1.41
C GLY A 153 -9.05 -7.85 1.58
N GLN A 154 -9.87 -7.76 0.55
CA GLN A 154 -11.04 -6.88 0.55
C GLN A 154 -12.05 -7.31 1.60
N ALA A 155 -12.33 -8.61 1.69
CA ALA A 155 -13.21 -9.18 2.71
C ALA A 155 -12.64 -8.97 4.12
N LEU A 156 -11.32 -9.05 4.27
CA LEU A 156 -10.65 -8.88 5.55
C LEU A 156 -10.71 -7.44 6.06
N ILE A 157 -10.38 -6.46 5.21
CA ILE A 157 -10.46 -5.03 5.54
C ILE A 157 -11.91 -4.67 5.85
N LYS A 158 -12.86 -5.08 5.01
CA LYS A 158 -14.29 -4.82 5.21
C LYS A 158 -14.77 -5.40 6.54
N GLY A 159 -14.50 -6.68 6.82
CA GLY A 159 -14.91 -7.31 8.07
C GLY A 159 -14.28 -6.70 9.32
N SER A 160 -13.02 -6.22 9.23
CA SER A 160 -12.41 -5.44 10.32
C SER A 160 -13.11 -4.09 10.51
N SER A 161 -13.40 -3.38 9.42
CA SER A 161 -14.07 -2.07 9.42
C SER A 161 -15.46 -2.14 10.03
N GLU A 162 -16.27 -3.11 9.61
CA GLU A 162 -17.63 -3.31 10.11
C GLU A 162 -17.65 -3.63 11.61
N LYS A 163 -16.75 -4.51 12.08
CA LYS A 163 -16.61 -4.83 13.50
C LYS A 163 -16.23 -3.61 14.33
N SER A 164 -15.32 -2.78 13.81
CA SER A 164 -14.93 -1.53 14.47
C SER A 164 -16.07 -0.52 14.49
N GLN A 165 -16.75 -0.31 13.36
CA GLN A 165 -17.85 0.65 13.27
C GLN A 165 -19.04 0.27 14.17
N ALA A 166 -19.28 -1.02 14.38
CA ALA A 166 -20.35 -1.52 15.25
C ALA A 166 -20.20 -1.13 16.74
N ILE A 167 -19.00 -0.71 17.16
CA ILE A 167 -18.73 -0.28 18.54
C ILE A 167 -18.46 1.23 18.67
N PHE A 168 -18.55 1.97 17.57
CA PHE A 168 -18.37 3.43 17.60
C PHE A 168 -19.54 4.10 18.32
N SER A 169 -19.22 5.11 19.12
CA SER A 169 -20.18 6.11 19.55
C SER A 169 -20.71 6.93 18.35
N PRO A 170 -21.85 7.63 18.49
CA PRO A 170 -22.38 8.48 17.43
C PRO A 170 -21.39 9.53 16.92
N ASP A 171 -20.58 10.13 17.80
CA ASP A 171 -19.57 11.11 17.38
C ASP A 171 -18.40 10.43 16.63
N GLU A 172 -17.97 9.25 17.06
CA GLU A 172 -16.93 8.49 16.35
C GLU A 172 -17.38 8.04 14.96
N ALA A 173 -18.63 7.62 14.81
CA ALA A 173 -19.23 7.30 13.52
C ALA A 173 -19.27 8.53 12.60
N ARG A 174 -19.66 9.69 13.13
CA ARG A 174 -19.64 10.96 12.39
C ARG A 174 -18.21 11.33 11.96
N ARG A 175 -17.23 11.25 12.86
CA ARG A 175 -15.82 11.55 12.56
C ARG A 175 -15.21 10.57 11.56
N TYR A 176 -15.58 9.29 11.63
CA TYR A 176 -15.22 8.29 10.62
C TYR A 176 -15.70 8.70 9.23
N GLN A 177 -16.99 9.04 9.08
CA GLN A 177 -17.57 9.40 7.78
C GLN A 177 -16.91 10.64 7.18
N LEU A 178 -16.70 11.69 8.00
CA LEU A 178 -16.02 12.91 7.57
C LEU A 178 -14.58 12.63 7.13
N ALA A 179 -13.81 11.90 7.94
CA ALA A 179 -12.44 11.54 7.61
C ALA A 179 -12.38 10.66 6.35
N PHE A 180 -13.29 9.71 6.20
CA PHE A 180 -13.33 8.81 5.06
C PHE A 180 -13.55 9.57 3.75
N ALA A 181 -14.51 10.51 3.75
CA ALA A 181 -14.75 11.37 2.59
C ALA A 181 -13.53 12.23 2.24
N GLU A 182 -12.92 12.85 3.25
CA GLU A 182 -11.73 13.70 3.09
C GLU A 182 -10.54 12.91 2.52
N TYR A 183 -10.20 11.77 3.11
CA TYR A 183 -9.09 10.94 2.64
C TYR A 183 -9.36 10.34 1.25
N THR A 184 -10.60 9.95 0.97
CA THR A 184 -10.98 9.47 -0.37
C THR A 184 -10.76 10.57 -1.42
N SER A 185 -11.16 11.80 -1.13
CA SER A 185 -10.90 12.96 -2.00
C SER A 185 -9.40 13.18 -2.19
N HIS A 186 -8.63 13.22 -1.10
CA HIS A 186 -7.19 13.42 -1.12
C HIS A 186 -6.46 12.36 -1.97
N TYR A 187 -6.74 11.07 -1.77
CA TYR A 187 -6.09 10.01 -2.55
C TYR A 187 -6.54 9.98 -4.00
N THR A 188 -7.79 10.35 -4.29
CA THR A 188 -8.27 10.46 -5.68
C THR A 188 -7.55 11.58 -6.43
N THR A 189 -7.32 12.72 -5.79
CA THR A 189 -6.51 13.80 -6.36
C THR A 189 -5.08 13.33 -6.63
N ALA A 190 -4.43 12.71 -5.63
CA ALA A 190 -3.09 12.17 -5.79
C ALA A 190 -3.00 11.08 -6.89
N GLN A 191 -4.06 10.27 -7.05
CA GLN A 191 -4.15 9.28 -8.13
C GLN A 191 -4.16 9.92 -9.51
N ASN A 192 -4.83 11.07 -9.67
CA ASN A 192 -4.87 11.79 -10.95
C ASN A 192 -3.54 12.46 -11.28
N GLU A 193 -2.72 12.76 -10.28
CA GLU A 193 -1.35 13.29 -10.46
C GLU A 193 -0.33 12.18 -10.77
N ALA A 194 -0.60 10.95 -10.33
CA ALA A 194 0.28 9.80 -10.50
C ALA A 194 0.05 8.97 -11.79
N GLY A 195 -1.08 9.18 -12.49
CA GLY A 195 -1.45 8.46 -13.72
C GLY A 195 -1.21 9.28 -14.98
#